data_AF-A0A2V4D158-F1
#
_entry.id   AF-A0A2V4D158-F1
#
_cell.length_a   1.000
_cell.length_b   1.000
_cell.length_c   1.000
_cell.angle_alpha   90.00
_cell.angle_beta   90.00
_cell.angle_gamma   90.00
#
_symmetry.space_group_name_H-M   'P 1'
#
loop_
_entity.id
_entity.type
_entity.pdbx_description
1 polymer ?
#
loop_
_entity_poly.entity_id
_entity_poly.type
_entity_poly.pdbx_seq_one_letter_code
_entity_poly.pdbx_strand_id
1 'polypeptide(L)'
;MAFRDHLGRARTITEPTSCIHEIFSASKKYNHELLLFENIPEAPNHRLALNIMTRKRLAGVLGVAAADLVDLLGKALENSSQPLIVE
;
A
#
# COMPACT_ATOMS: atom_id res chain seq x y z
N MET A 1 12.91 1.54 -5.41
CA MET A 1 11.44 1.66 -5.50
C MET A 1 10.96 2.43 -4.29
N ALA A 2 10.25 3.53 -4.51
CA ALA A 2 9.67 4.37 -3.48
C ALA A 2 8.19 4.04 -3.28
N PHE A 3 7.61 4.52 -2.17
CA PHE A 3 6.18 4.36 -1.86
C PHE A 3 5.26 4.71 -3.03
N ARG A 4 5.57 5.77 -3.78
CA ARG A 4 4.77 6.24 -4.92
C ARG A 4 4.72 5.25 -6.08
N ASP A 5 5.79 4.48 -6.30
CA ASP A 5 5.85 3.46 -7.36
C ASP A 5 4.80 2.36 -7.13
N HIS A 6 4.45 2.10 -5.87
CA HIS A 6 3.44 1.11 -5.50
C HIS A 6 1.99 1.60 -5.68
N LEU A 7 1.77 2.92 -5.80
CA LEU A 7 0.43 3.50 -5.91
C LEU A 7 -0.15 3.43 -7.33
N GLY A 8 0.66 3.14 -8.36
CA GLY A 8 0.19 3.13 -9.76
C GLY A 8 -0.94 2.13 -10.06
N ARG A 9 -1.24 1.20 -9.15
CA ARG A 9 -2.35 0.23 -9.25
C ARG A 9 -3.49 0.50 -8.27
N ALA A 10 -3.47 1.65 -7.59
CA ALA A 10 -4.52 2.04 -6.65
C ALA A 10 -5.79 2.49 -7.39
N ARG A 11 -6.95 2.13 -6.85
CA ARG A 11 -8.20 2.78 -7.21
C ARG A 11 -8.24 4.14 -6.55
N THR A 12 -8.36 5.19 -7.35
CA THR A 12 -8.42 6.57 -6.85
C THR A 12 -9.87 6.93 -6.52
N ILE A 13 -10.10 7.54 -5.36
CA ILE A 13 -11.37 8.03 -4.85
C ILE A 13 -11.22 9.54 -4.66
N THR A 14 -11.94 10.31 -5.47
CA THR A 14 -11.87 11.77 -5.51
C THR A 14 -13.00 12.41 -4.69
N GLU A 15 -14.05 11.64 -4.40
CA GLU A 15 -15.16 12.07 -3.57
C GLU A 15 -14.70 12.39 -2.14
N PRO A 16 -15.23 13.45 -1.51
CA PRO A 16 -14.96 13.73 -0.10
C PRO A 16 -15.30 12.50 0.74
N THR A 17 -14.29 11.95 1.43
CA THR A 17 -14.46 10.76 2.28
C THR A 17 -13.87 11.05 3.65
N SER A 18 -14.72 10.99 4.68
CA SER A 18 -14.31 11.21 6.06
C SER A 18 -13.35 10.13 6.55
N CYS A 19 -12.30 10.53 7.26
CA CYS A 19 -11.44 9.58 7.96
C CYS A 19 -12.15 8.90 9.15
N ILE A 20 -13.31 9.42 9.56
CA ILE A 20 -14.13 8.88 10.63
C ILE A 20 -15.10 7.85 10.03
N HIS A 21 -14.71 6.57 10.08
CA HIS A 21 -15.48 5.40 9.62
C HIS A 21 -15.78 5.29 8.11
N GLU A 22 -15.83 6.37 7.34
CA GLU A 22 -16.15 6.27 5.90
C GLU A 22 -15.03 5.63 5.09
N ILE A 23 -13.75 5.98 5.35
CA ILE A 23 -12.59 5.32 4.72
C ILE A 23 -12.60 3.80 4.97
N PHE A 24 -12.93 3.36 6.19
CA PHE A 24 -13.04 1.95 6.51
C PHE A 24 -14.22 1.27 5.80
N SER A 25 -15.35 1.98 5.69
CA SER A 25 -16.54 1.51 4.98
C SER A 25 -16.28 1.38 3.48
N ALA A 26 -15.55 2.33 2.90
CA ALA A 26 -15.07 2.26 1.52
C ALA A 26 -14.14 1.06 1.30
N SER A 27 -13.24 0.77 2.26
CA SER A 27 -12.40 -0.43 2.22
C SER A 27 -13.24 -1.71 2.10
N LYS A 28 -14.28 -1.86 2.92
CA LYS A 28 -15.20 -3.01 2.85
C LYS A 28 -15.98 -3.04 1.53
N LYS A 29 -16.51 -1.89 1.09
CA LYS A 29 -17.27 -1.75 -0.16
C LYS A 29 -16.46 -2.21 -1.38
N TYR A 30 -15.17 -1.87 -1.41
CA TYR A 30 -14.27 -2.24 -2.49
C TYR A 30 -13.46 -3.51 -2.19
N ASN A 31 -13.96 -4.39 -1.32
CA ASN A 31 -13.36 -5.69 -1.00
C ASN A 31 -11.85 -5.61 -0.69
N HIS A 32 -11.45 -4.59 0.06
CA HIS A 32 -10.07 -4.31 0.47
C HIS A 32 -9.08 -4.18 -0.71
N GLU A 33 -9.54 -3.66 -1.85
CA GLU A 33 -8.66 -3.19 -2.91
C GLU A 33 -7.71 -2.08 -2.42
N LEU A 34 -6.60 -1.86 -3.11
CA LEU A 34 -5.69 -0.75 -2.84
C LEU A 34 -6.41 0.54 -3.22
N LEU A 35 -6.67 1.39 -2.23
CA LEU A 35 -7.41 2.63 -2.41
C LEU A 35 -6.46 3.81 -2.20
N LEU A 36 -6.67 4.87 -2.98
CA LEU A 36 -6.05 6.18 -2.79
C LEU A 36 -7.17 7.22 -2.69
N PHE A 37 -7.32 7.83 -1.53
CA PHE A 37 -8.27 8.91 -1.27
C PHE A 37 -7.58 10.25 -1.47
N GLU A 38 -8.16 11.11 -2.31
CA GLU A 38 -7.58 12.43 -2.61
C GLU A 38 -8.23 13.59 -1.84
N ASN A 39 -9.38 13.35 -1.24
CA ASN A 39 -10.17 14.37 -0.57
C ASN A 39 -10.66 13.87 0.80
N ILE A 40 -10.00 14.35 1.86
CA ILE A 40 -10.29 14.01 3.25
C ILE A 40 -10.71 15.30 3.96
N PRO A 41 -12.00 15.49 4.27
CA PRO A 41 -12.49 16.73 4.89
C PRO A 41 -11.76 17.12 6.17
N GLU A 42 -11.39 16.14 7.00
CA GLU A 42 -10.68 16.36 8.27
C GLU A 42 -9.17 16.66 8.08
N ALA A 43 -8.62 16.44 6.89
CA ALA A 43 -7.22 16.67 6.58
C ALA A 43 -7.05 17.31 5.18
N PRO A 44 -7.37 18.61 5.03
CA PRO A 44 -7.23 19.31 3.76
C PRO A 44 -5.81 19.17 3.17
N ASN A 45 -5.72 19.06 1.84
CA ASN A 45 -4.49 18.84 1.07
C ASN A 45 -3.74 17.52 1.34
N HIS A 46 -4.28 16.64 2.19
CA HIS A 46 -3.71 15.32 2.41
C HIS A 46 -4.38 14.28 1.53
N ARG A 47 -3.61 13.24 1.22
CA ARG A 47 -4.08 12.05 0.52
C ARG A 47 -3.78 10.84 1.38
N LEU A 48 -4.63 9.82 1.30
CA LEU A 48 -4.48 8.59 2.08
C LEU A 48 -4.47 7.37 1.17
N ALA A 49 -3.47 6.52 1.34
CA ALA A 49 -3.45 5.20 0.71
C ALA A 49 -3.87 4.13 1.73
N LEU A 50 -4.71 3.18 1.30
CA LEU A 50 -5.20 2.09 2.14
C LEU A 50 -5.01 0.74 1.45
N ASN A 51 -4.82 -0.33 2.24
CA ASN A 51 -4.68 -1.72 1.77
C ASN A 51 -3.46 -1.99 0.87
N ILE A 52 -2.35 -1.28 1.11
CA ILE A 52 -1.11 -1.45 0.35
C ILE A 52 -0.41 -2.80 0.63
N MET A 53 -0.37 -3.22 1.90
CA MET A 53 0.41 -4.38 2.35
C MET A 53 -0.43 -5.67 2.44
N THR A 54 -0.90 -6.17 1.31
CA THR A 54 -1.49 -7.52 1.25
C THR A 54 -0.47 -8.52 0.72
N ARG A 55 -0.53 -9.80 1.14
CA ARG A 55 0.37 -10.86 0.66
C ARG A 55 0.43 -10.93 -0.87
N LYS A 56 -0.72 -10.87 -1.54
CA LYS A 56 -0.81 -10.91 -3.01
C LYS A 56 -0.10 -9.71 -3.66
N ARG A 57 -0.26 -8.52 -3.10
CA ARG A 57 0.40 -7.30 -3.63
C ARG A 57 1.90 -7.35 -3.40
N LEU A 58 2.34 -7.72 -2.21
CA LEU A 58 3.77 -7.83 -1.88
C LEU A 58 4.48 -8.83 -2.78
N ALA A 59 3.89 -10.03 -2.93
CA ALA A 59 4.44 -11.05 -3.83
C ALA A 59 4.52 -10.55 -5.27
N GLY A 60 3.45 -9.91 -5.78
CA GLY A 60 3.42 -9.36 -7.14
C GLY A 60 4.42 -8.22 -7.37
N VAL A 61 4.65 -7.38 -6.36
CA VAL A 61 5.67 -6.31 -6.40
C VAL A 61 7.09 -6.87 -6.41
N LEU A 62 7.33 -7.97 -5.69
CA LEU A 62 8.62 -8.64 -5.62
C LEU A 62 8.84 -9.66 -6.75
N GLY A 63 7.86 -9.84 -7.64
CA GLY A 63 7.95 -10.75 -8.78
C GLY A 63 7.94 -12.24 -8.41
N VAL A 64 7.40 -12.60 -7.24
CA VAL A 64 7.34 -13.98 -6.75
C VAL A 64 5.92 -14.48 -6.58
N ALA A 65 5.75 -15.80 -6.49
CA ALA A 65 4.45 -16.37 -6.11
C ALA A 65 4.15 -16.06 -4.64
N ALA A 66 2.85 -15.98 -4.29
CA ALA A 66 2.43 -15.68 -2.93
C ALA A 66 2.85 -16.75 -1.90
N ALA A 67 3.03 -17.99 -2.35
CA ALA A 67 3.53 -19.09 -1.52
C ALA A 67 5.01 -18.90 -1.14
N ASP A 68 5.82 -18.40 -2.08
CA ASP A 68 7.27 -18.26 -1.91
C ASP A 68 7.68 -16.99 -1.14
N LEU A 69 6.70 -16.12 -0.81
CA LEU A 69 6.97 -14.83 -0.19
C LEU A 69 7.72 -14.96 1.14
N VAL A 70 7.34 -15.93 1.98
CA VAL A 70 7.97 -16.10 3.30
C VAL A 70 9.42 -16.56 3.15
N ASP A 71 9.68 -17.50 2.24
CA ASP A 71 11.03 -18.01 1.99
C ASP A 71 11.94 -16.94 1.40
N LEU A 72 11.40 -16.11 0.49
CA LEU A 72 12.13 -14.95 -0.04
C LEU A 72 12.51 -13.97 1.08
N LEU A 73 11.56 -13.64 1.96
CA LEU A 73 11.81 -12.74 3.09
C LEU A 73 12.82 -13.35 4.08
N GLY A 74 12.74 -14.65 4.35
CA GLY A 74 13.71 -15.36 5.18
C GLY A 74 15.14 -15.25 4.63
N LYS A 75 15.33 -15.50 3.33
CA LYS A 75 16.64 -15.34 2.66
C LYS A 75 17.16 -13.91 2.72
N ALA A 76 16.27 -12.92 2.62
CA ALA A 76 16.64 -11.51 2.72
C ALA A 76 17.08 -11.11 4.14
N LEU A 77 16.52 -11.73 5.18
CA LEU A 77 16.97 -11.54 6.57
C LEU A 77 18.38 -12.10 6.80
N GLU A 78 18.66 -13.28 6.24
CA GLU A 78 19.99 -13.90 6.31
C GLU A 78 21.05 -13.11 5.52
N ASN A 79 20.66 -12.53 4.39
CA ASN A 79 21.54 -11.80 3.47
C ASN A 79 21.22 -10.30 3.43
N SER A 80 21.15 -9.67 4.60
CA SER A 80 20.84 -8.24 4.69
C SER A 80 21.98 -7.37 4.16
N SER A 81 21.62 -6.22 3.58
CA SER A 81 22.57 -5.18 3.16
C SER A 81 22.46 -3.97 4.09
N GLN A 82 23.58 -3.25 4.25
CA GLN A 82 23.58 -2.01 5.03
C GLN A 82 23.00 -0.87 4.19
N PRO A 83 22.17 0.01 4.77
CA PRO A 83 21.64 1.16 4.07
C PRO A 83 22.76 2.16 3.73
N LEU A 84 22.59 2.88 2.62
CA LEU A 84 23.48 3.97 2.22
C LEU A 84 22.87 5.30 2.69
N ILE A 85 23.70 6.15 3.29
CA ILE A 85 23.35 7.54 3.58
C ILE A 85 23.49 8.33 2.26
N VAL A 86 22.47 9.11 1.92
CA VAL A 86 22.42 9.97 0.72
C VAL A 86 22.19 11.42 1.12
N GLU A 87 22.73 12.36 0.34
CA GLU A 87 22.55 13.82 0.52
C GLU A 87 21.28 14.34 -0.18
#